data_AF-A0A8H2PTM8-F1
#
_entry.id   AF-A0A8H2PTM8-F1
#
_cell.length_a   1.000
_cell.length_b   1.000
_cell.length_c   1.000
_cell.angle_alpha   90.00
_cell.angle_beta   90.00
_cell.angle_gamma   90.00
#
_symmetry.space_group_name_H-M   'P 1'
#
loop_
_entity.id
_entity.type
_entity.pdbx_description
1 polymer ?
#
loop_
_entity_poly.entity_id
_entity_poly.type
_entity_poly.pdbx_seq_one_letter_code
_entity_poly.pdbx_strand_id
1 'polypeptide(L)'
;MFGNALSGWHLIILLVVILLLFGAPKLPGLARSLGQSMRIFRSEVKTMKDENSPDSATNDSTDATDATGTTGTTGSTDSADSNSTTPPKP
;
A
#
# COMPACT_ATOMS: atom_id res chain seq x y z
N MET A 1 37.13 12.36 -10.17
CA MET A 1 37.41 10.91 -10.09
C MET A 1 36.39 10.18 -9.21
N PHE A 2 35.08 10.45 -9.37
CA PHE A 2 34.02 9.94 -8.47
C PHE A 2 32.90 9.19 -9.22
N GLY A 3 33.00 9.04 -10.54
CA GLY A 3 31.92 8.52 -11.41
C GLY A 3 31.58 7.05 -11.20
N ASN A 4 32.43 6.28 -10.51
CA ASN A 4 32.26 4.85 -10.29
C ASN A 4 31.65 4.51 -8.92
N ALA A 5 31.57 5.48 -8.00
CA ALA A 5 31.03 5.27 -6.64
C ALA A 5 29.50 5.18 -6.61
N LEU A 6 28.83 5.66 -7.67
CA LEU A 6 27.39 5.51 -7.88
C LEU A 6 27.07 4.50 -9.00
N SER A 7 28.02 3.61 -9.32
CA SER A 7 27.74 2.46 -10.18
C SER A 7 26.59 1.70 -9.53
N GLY A 8 25.46 1.58 -10.23
CA GLY A 8 24.21 0.99 -9.73
C GLY A 8 24.38 -0.40 -9.10
N TRP A 9 25.52 -1.04 -9.34
CA TRP A 9 26.01 -2.20 -8.61
C TRP A 9 25.99 -2.04 -7.08
N HIS A 10 26.35 -0.88 -6.54
CA HIS A 10 26.33 -0.62 -5.10
C HIS A 10 24.90 -0.56 -4.54
N LEU A 11 23.94 -0.01 -5.31
CA LEU A 11 22.54 0.00 -4.91
C LEU A 11 21.95 -1.40 -4.85
N ILE A 12 22.34 -2.28 -5.80
CA ILE A 12 21.94 -3.69 -5.77
C ILE A 12 22.51 -4.38 -4.52
N ILE A 13 23.78 -4.17 -4.19
CA ILE A 13 24.39 -4.72 -2.97
C ILE A 13 23.66 -4.24 -1.72
N LEU A 14 23.35 -2.94 -1.63
CA LEU A 14 22.62 -2.37 -0.50
C LEU A 14 21.21 -2.97 -0.39
N LEU A 15 20.51 -3.12 -1.52
CA LEU A 15 19.19 -3.74 -1.57
C LEU A 15 19.24 -5.20 -1.09
N VAL A 16 20.27 -5.96 -1.49
CA VAL A 16 20.49 -7.33 -1.03
C VAL A 16 20.69 -7.37 0.50
N VAL A 17 21.52 -6.49 1.06
CA VAL A 17 21.74 -6.41 2.51
C VAL A 17 20.43 -6.11 3.27
N ILE A 18 19.64 -5.16 2.78
CA ILE A 18 18.33 -4.84 3.36
C ILE A 18 17.39 -6.06 3.26
N LEU A 19 17.40 -6.76 2.13
CA LEU A 19 16.58 -7.96 1.93
C LEU A 19 16.98 -9.11 2.85
N LEU A 20 18.27 -9.24 3.19
CA LEU A 20 18.75 -10.22 4.17
C LEU A 20 18.31 -9.85 5.60
N LEU A 21 18.33 -8.57 5.97
CA LEU A 21 17.91 -8.11 7.31
C LEU A 21 16.40 -8.13 7.51
N PHE A 22 15.65 -7.65 6.51
CA PHE A 22 14.19 -7.49 6.60
C PHE A 22 13.44 -8.70 6.03
N GLY A 23 14.06 -9.48 5.15
CA GLY A 23 13.43 -10.59 4.44
C GLY A 23 12.60 -10.14 3.22
N ALA A 24 12.46 -11.04 2.25
CA ALA A 24 11.63 -10.84 1.05
C ALA A 24 10.16 -10.43 1.32
N PRO A 25 9.44 -10.97 2.34
CA PRO A 25 8.02 -10.63 2.51
C PRO A 25 7.78 -9.25 3.16
N LYS A 26 8.78 -8.64 3.80
CA LYS A 26 8.60 -7.36 4.53
C LYS A 26 8.76 -6.13 3.64
N LEU A 27 9.62 -6.19 2.62
CA LEU A 27 9.74 -5.11 1.62
C LEU A 27 8.44 -4.78 0.89
N PRO A 28 7.68 -5.74 0.31
CA PRO A 28 6.45 -5.43 -0.41
C PRO A 28 5.40 -4.82 0.53
N GLY A 29 5.32 -5.28 1.78
CA GLY A 29 4.41 -4.70 2.78
C GLY A 29 4.72 -3.24 3.09
N LEU A 30 5.99 -2.93 3.39
CA LEU A 30 6.43 -1.55 3.67
C LEU A 30 6.28 -0.63 2.45
N ALA A 31 6.62 -1.12 1.26
CA ALA A 31 6.44 -0.37 0.02
C ALA A 31 4.96 -0.06 -0.26
N ARG A 32 4.06 -1.01 0.01
CA ARG A 32 2.61 -0.83 -0.22
C ARG A 32 2.02 0.18 0.77
N SER A 33 2.37 0.11 2.06
CA SER A 33 1.92 1.10 3.05
C SER A 33 2.48 2.50 2.78
N LEU A 34 3.76 2.61 2.43
CA LEU A 34 4.38 3.89 2.09
C LEU A 34 3.82 4.45 0.78
N GLY A 35 3.55 3.61 -0.22
CA GLY A 35 2.96 4.00 -1.49
C GLY A 35 1.53 4.53 -1.34
N GLN A 36 0.72 3.92 -0.46
CA GLN A 36 -0.62 4.41 -0.15
C GLN A 36 -0.59 5.79 0.50
N SER A 37 0.24 5.99 1.54
CA SER A 37 0.39 7.30 2.19
C SER A 37 0.95 8.36 1.24
N MET A 38 1.91 7.97 0.40
CA MET A 38 2.52 8.87 -0.57
C MET A 38 1.57 9.24 -1.72
N ARG A 39 0.67 8.35 -2.14
CA ARG A 39 -0.37 8.65 -3.13
C ARG A 39 -1.30 9.76 -2.64
N ILE A 40 -1.78 9.65 -1.40
CA ILE A 40 -2.67 10.63 -0.79
C ILE A 40 -1.97 11.99 -0.69
N PHE A 41 -0.76 12.00 -0.12
CA PHE A 41 0.04 13.21 -0.03
C PHE A 41 0.33 13.83 -1.40
N ARG A 42 0.61 13.01 -2.42
CA ARG A 42 0.88 13.51 -3.77
C ARG A 42 -0.36 14.10 -4.43
N SER A 43 -1.54 13.52 -4.20
CA SER A 43 -2.81 14.05 -4.69
C SER A 43 -3.12 15.40 -4.05
N GLU A 44 -3.00 15.52 -2.71
CA GLU A 44 -3.22 16.80 -2.01
C GLU A 44 -2.25 17.89 -2.48
N VAL A 45 -0.95 17.57 -2.56
CA VAL A 45 0.07 18.51 -3.03
C VAL A 45 -0.12 18.88 -4.51
N LYS A 46 -0.61 17.95 -5.35
CA LYS A 46 -0.90 18.22 -6.76
C LYS A 46 -2.09 19.16 -6.90
N THR A 47 -3.16 18.97 -6.12
CA THR A 47 -4.30 19.89 -6.11
C THR A 47 -3.86 21.30 -5.73
N MET A 48 -3.07 21.46 -4.65
CA MET A 48 -2.51 22.76 -4.25
C MET A 48 -1.62 23.42 -5.32
N LYS A 49 -0.92 22.62 -6.13
CA LYS A 49 -0.08 23.10 -7.24
C LYS A 49 -0.93 23.50 -8.46
N ASP A 50 -1.96 22.72 -8.76
CA ASP A 50 -2.82 22.88 -9.93
C ASP A 50 -3.91 23.95 -9.73
N GLU A 51 -4.20 24.35 -8.49
CA GLU A 51 -5.03 25.55 -8.16
C GLU A 51 -4.46 26.87 -8.75
N ASN A 52 -3.22 26.86 -9.26
CA ASN A 52 -2.61 27.99 -9.98
C ASN A 52 -2.55 27.81 -11.51
N SER A 53 -3.17 26.77 -12.08
CA SER A 53 -3.22 26.54 -13.54
C SER A 53 -4.53 25.86 -13.97
N PRO A 54 -5.39 26.54 -14.75
CA PRO A 54 -6.68 25.99 -15.16
C PRO A 54 -6.52 25.05 -16.36
N ASP A 55 -5.92 23.87 -16.17
CA ASP A 55 -6.09 22.73 -17.08
C ASP A 55 -5.38 21.50 -16.52
N SER A 56 -6.13 20.48 -16.07
CA SER A 56 -5.78 19.04 -16.11
C SER A 56 -6.58 18.23 -15.08
N ALA A 57 -7.86 17.98 -15.39
CA ALA A 57 -8.59 16.84 -14.84
C ALA A 57 -8.69 15.79 -15.94
N THR A 58 -7.88 14.73 -15.88
CA THR A 58 -8.17 13.43 -16.53
C THR A 58 -7.14 12.38 -16.12
N ASN A 59 -7.67 11.25 -15.63
CA ASN A 59 -7.07 9.93 -15.45
C ASN A 59 -6.07 9.73 -14.29
N ASP A 60 -6.58 9.27 -13.14
CA ASP A 60 -5.83 8.29 -12.33
C ASP A 60 -6.76 7.32 -11.57
N SER A 61 -7.62 6.63 -12.32
CA SER A 61 -8.23 5.37 -11.91
C SER A 61 -7.72 4.28 -12.84
N THR A 62 -6.48 3.86 -12.66
CA THR A 62 -6.13 2.47 -12.89
C THR A 62 -6.21 1.77 -11.54
N ASP A 63 -7.40 1.23 -11.33
CA ASP A 63 -7.68 0.01 -10.60
C ASP A 63 -6.41 -0.84 -10.35
N ALA A 64 -6.01 -0.93 -9.09
CA ALA A 64 -5.01 -1.87 -8.66
C ALA A 64 -5.66 -3.26 -8.67
N THR A 65 -5.73 -3.87 -9.86
CA THR A 65 -6.07 -5.27 -10.02
C THR A 65 -5.23 -6.11 -9.06
N ASP A 66 -5.95 -6.90 -8.27
CA ASP A 66 -5.50 -8.05 -7.50
C ASP A 66 -4.20 -8.67 -8.00
N ALA A 67 -3.22 -8.74 -7.10
CA ALA A 67 -2.13 -9.71 -7.18
C ALA A 67 -1.94 -10.33 -5.79
N THR A 68 -2.88 -11.21 -5.47
CA THR A 68 -2.74 -12.50 -4.78
C THR A 68 -1.75 -12.57 -3.62
N GLY A 69 -2.31 -12.62 -2.41
CA GLY A 69 -1.66 -13.04 -1.18
C GLY A 69 -2.68 -13.60 -0.17
N THR A 70 -3.62 -14.43 -0.65
CA THR A 70 -4.39 -15.33 0.22
C THR A 70 -3.41 -16.26 0.92
N THR A 71 -3.15 -16.00 2.21
CA THR A 71 -2.90 -17.06 3.18
C THR A 71 -4.00 -16.92 4.22
N GLY A 72 -4.99 -17.80 4.11
CA GLY A 72 -6.18 -17.79 4.93
C GLY A 72 -5.95 -18.28 6.36
N THR A 73 -6.99 -18.02 7.15
CA THR A 73 -7.55 -18.90 8.18
C THR A 73 -6.76 -19.03 9.48
N THR A 74 -7.23 -18.35 10.52
CA THR A 74 -7.91 -18.96 11.68
C THR A 74 -8.23 -17.86 12.71
N GLY A 75 -9.51 -17.65 12.99
CA GLY A 75 -9.95 -16.70 14.02
C GLY A 75 -11.43 -16.36 14.02
N SER A 76 -12.30 -17.19 13.43
CA SER A 76 -13.75 -17.07 13.57
C SER A 76 -14.30 -18.45 13.92
N THR A 77 -14.03 -18.89 15.14
CA THR A 77 -14.74 -20.00 15.77
C THR A 77 -15.58 -19.41 16.89
N ASP A 78 -16.88 -19.43 16.62
CA ASP A 78 -17.92 -19.76 17.58
C ASP A 78 -18.29 -18.72 18.66
N SER A 79 -19.36 -18.00 18.36
CA SER A 79 -20.38 -17.59 19.35
C SER A 79 -21.70 -17.45 18.59
N ALA A 80 -22.16 -18.58 18.05
CA ALA A 80 -23.59 -18.80 17.96
C ALA A 80 -24.12 -18.92 19.40
N ASP A 81 -25.35 -18.43 19.60
CA ASP A 81 -26.16 -18.55 20.80
C ASP A 81 -26.00 -17.43 21.84
N SER A 82 -26.92 -16.46 21.82
CA SER A 82 -27.75 -16.07 22.97
C SER A 82 -28.62 -14.85 22.65
N ASN A 83 -29.92 -15.08 22.61
CA ASN A 83 -31.00 -14.14 22.97
C ASN A 83 -31.66 -13.22 21.91
N SER A 84 -32.64 -13.82 21.23
CA SER A 84 -34.01 -13.30 21.08
C SER A 84 -34.21 -11.85 20.60
N THR A 85 -34.18 -11.68 19.28
CA THR A 85 -34.91 -10.61 18.58
C THR A 85 -36.35 -11.08 18.35
N THR A 86 -37.29 -10.61 19.16
CA THR A 86 -38.73 -10.65 18.84
C THR A 86 -39.26 -9.21 18.80
N PRO A 87 -39.43 -8.62 17.60
CA PRO A 87 -40.14 -7.37 17.42
C PRO A 87 -41.55 -7.67 16.81
N PRO A 88 -42.44 -6.68 16.61
CA PRO A 88 -43.68 -6.50 17.39
C PRO A 88 -44.96 -6.75 16.57
N LYS A 89 -46.13 -6.88 17.22
CA LYS A 89 -47.47 -6.69 16.60
C LYS A 89 -48.65 -6.80 17.60
N PRO A 90 -49.86 -6.33 17.27
CA PRO A 90 -50.29 -5.03 16.72
C PRO A 90 -50.71 -4.02 17.79
#